data_AF-A0A1G3RJN7-F1
#
_entry.id   AF-A0A1G3RJN7-F1
#
_cell.length_a   1.000
_cell.length_b   1.000
_cell.length_c   1.000
_cell.angle_alpha   90.00
_cell.angle_beta   90.00
_cell.angle_gamma   90.00
#
_symmetry.space_group_name_H-M   'P 1'
#
loop_
_entity.id
_entity.type
_entity.pdbx_description
1 polymer ?
#
loop_
_entity_poly.entity_id
_entity_poly.type
_entity_poly.pdbx_seq_one_letter_code
_entity_poly.pdbx_strand_id
1 'polypeptide(L)'
;MVTQQNVEVKIGSSLFTEELWLEIADNLAAAFRMNPLEADTLRKNRMARLVAALPFLAGCEDAGRTAVAHLGTYLLSVRETKRWFCATPEDSSSIMERLRLGSSFKGGDKDILQRGMSLLALNMISDYKRDLSEDAALGKYNPLGAGDFKFEETVEELEWAIAKRPCDEMDEIITAGEMPLSYWVEG
;
A
#
# COMPACT_ATOMS: atom_id res chain seq x y z
N MET A 1 2.61 -53.17 15.74
CA MET A 1 3.02 -51.81 16.15
C MET A 1 3.46 -51.07 14.90
N VAL A 2 2.59 -50.25 14.34
CA VAL A 2 2.91 -49.42 13.16
C VAL A 2 3.18 -48.02 13.70
N THR A 3 4.44 -47.60 13.61
CA THR A 3 4.91 -46.27 13.98
C THR A 3 4.34 -45.27 12.97
N GLN A 4 3.38 -44.46 13.41
CA GLN A 4 2.97 -43.26 12.68
C GLN A 4 4.11 -42.23 12.82
N GLN A 5 4.86 -42.03 11.73
CA GLN A 5 5.71 -40.86 11.61
C GLN A 5 4.80 -39.66 11.31
N ASN A 6 4.67 -38.78 12.30
CA ASN A 6 4.11 -37.45 12.11
C ASN A 6 4.99 -36.72 11.10
N VAL A 7 4.44 -36.47 9.91
CA VAL A 7 4.99 -35.50 8.98
C VAL A 7 4.60 -34.13 9.52
N GLU A 8 5.53 -33.44 10.16
CA GLU A 8 5.41 -32.01 10.40
C GLU A 8 5.34 -31.31 9.04
N VAL A 9 4.14 -30.92 8.65
CA VAL A 9 3.94 -29.99 7.54
C VAL A 9 4.45 -28.64 8.04
N LYS A 10 5.66 -28.25 7.62
CA LYS A 10 6.06 -26.84 7.65
C LYS A 10 5.08 -26.08 6.76
N ILE A 11 4.06 -25.49 7.37
CA ILE A 11 3.16 -24.52 6.72
C ILE A 11 3.99 -23.24 6.55
N GLY A 12 4.84 -23.22 5.55
CA GLY A 12 5.58 -22.06 5.08
C GLY A 12 5.22 -21.84 3.61
N SER A 13 3.93 -21.71 3.33
CA SER A 13 3.46 -21.19 2.05
C SER A 13 3.13 -19.73 2.31
N SER A 14 3.92 -18.82 1.72
CA SER A 14 3.47 -17.43 1.58
C SER A 14 2.08 -17.48 0.94
N LEU A 15 1.07 -16.92 1.62
CA LEU A 15 -0.30 -16.84 1.11
C LEU A 15 -0.38 -15.92 -0.12
N PHE A 16 0.68 -15.15 -0.39
CA PHE A 16 0.78 -14.20 -1.50
C PHE A 16 2.03 -14.51 -2.35
N THR A 17 1.86 -15.32 -3.39
CA THR A 17 2.94 -15.72 -4.29
C THR A 17 3.09 -14.77 -5.48
N GLU A 18 4.18 -14.91 -6.25
CA GLU A 18 4.38 -14.16 -7.49
C GLU A 18 3.27 -14.47 -8.50
N GLU A 19 2.87 -15.73 -8.64
CA GLU A 19 1.82 -16.15 -9.56
C GLU A 19 0.48 -15.48 -9.21
N LEU A 20 0.13 -15.42 -7.92
CA LEU A 20 -1.09 -14.76 -7.46
C LEU A 20 -1.02 -13.25 -7.67
N TRP A 21 0.14 -12.62 -7.43
CA TRP A 21 0.34 -11.21 -7.73
C TRP A 21 0.10 -10.91 -9.22
N LEU A 22 0.73 -11.69 -10.11
CA LEU A 22 0.59 -11.52 -11.55
C LEU A 22 -0.86 -11.74 -12.00
N GLU A 23 -1.56 -12.72 -11.45
CA GLU A 23 -2.98 -12.96 -11.72
C GLU A 23 -3.84 -11.73 -11.34
N ILE A 24 -3.67 -11.20 -10.13
CA ILE A 24 -4.42 -10.02 -9.66
C ILE A 24 -4.10 -8.80 -10.53
N ALA A 25 -2.82 -8.55 -10.80
CA ALA A 25 -2.37 -7.42 -11.60
C ALA A 25 -2.91 -7.49 -13.04
N ASP A 26 -2.89 -8.67 -13.67
CA ASP A 26 -3.39 -8.88 -15.02
C ASP A 26 -4.91 -8.71 -15.11
N ASN A 27 -5.65 -9.25 -14.14
CA ASN A 27 -7.09 -9.08 -14.06
C ASN A 27 -7.49 -7.61 -13.89
N LEU A 28 -6.75 -6.85 -13.07
CA LEU A 28 -7.01 -5.41 -12.91
C LEU A 28 -6.58 -4.62 -14.13
N ALA A 29 -5.44 -4.93 -14.74
CA ALA A 29 -5.02 -4.31 -16.00
C ALA A 29 -6.08 -4.50 -17.08
N ALA A 30 -6.65 -5.70 -17.21
CA ALA A 30 -7.75 -5.97 -18.13
C ALA A 30 -9.04 -5.19 -17.76
N ALA A 31 -9.43 -5.17 -16.48
CA ALA A 31 -10.62 -4.47 -16.01
C ALA A 31 -10.54 -2.95 -16.25
N PHE A 32 -9.36 -2.36 -16.07
CA PHE A 32 -9.08 -0.94 -16.32
C PHE A 32 -8.68 -0.64 -17.78
N ARG A 33 -8.68 -1.65 -18.66
CA ARG A 33 -8.31 -1.54 -20.08
C ARG A 33 -6.92 -0.92 -20.31
N MET A 34 -5.98 -1.28 -19.45
CA MET A 34 -4.59 -0.87 -19.56
C MET A 34 -3.95 -1.41 -20.84
N ASN A 35 -3.18 -0.57 -21.52
CA ASN A 35 -2.32 -1.00 -22.61
C ASN A 35 -1.12 -1.82 -22.08
N PRO A 36 -0.33 -2.49 -22.95
CA PRO A 36 0.76 -3.36 -22.51
C PRO A 36 1.82 -2.67 -21.62
N LEU A 37 2.13 -1.38 -21.88
CA LEU A 37 3.08 -0.61 -21.07
C LEU A 37 2.51 -0.30 -19.68
N GLU A 38 1.23 0.07 -19.62
CA GLU A 38 0.56 0.35 -18.36
C GLU A 38 0.43 -0.92 -17.49
N ALA A 39 0.12 -2.06 -18.11
CA ALA A 39 0.07 -3.35 -17.43
C ALA A 39 1.45 -3.77 -16.89
N ASP A 40 2.51 -3.61 -17.68
CA ASP A 40 3.89 -3.86 -17.22
C ASP A 40 4.30 -2.93 -16.06
N THR A 41 3.91 -1.66 -16.14
CA THR A 41 4.11 -0.68 -15.07
C THR A 41 3.40 -1.11 -13.78
N LEU A 42 2.16 -1.60 -13.88
CA LEU A 42 1.42 -2.12 -12.72
C LEU A 42 2.14 -3.31 -12.09
N ARG A 43 2.56 -4.31 -12.88
CA ARG A 43 3.25 -5.52 -12.37
C ARG A 43 4.54 -5.20 -11.61
N LYS A 44 5.24 -4.14 -12.02
CA LYS A 44 6.49 -3.67 -11.40
C LYS A 44 6.27 -2.69 -10.23
N ASN A 45 5.05 -2.22 -10.02
CA ASN A 45 4.75 -1.22 -9.00
C ASN A 45 4.69 -1.86 -7.61
N ARG A 46 5.72 -1.61 -6.79
CA ARG A 46 5.86 -2.18 -5.44
C ARG A 46 4.80 -1.69 -4.46
N MET A 47 4.34 -0.44 -4.59
CA MET A 47 3.24 0.08 -3.78
C MET A 47 1.92 -0.61 -4.10
N ALA A 48 1.64 -0.80 -5.39
CA ALA A 48 0.49 -1.55 -5.87
C ALA A 48 0.53 -2.99 -5.36
N ARG A 49 1.71 -3.63 -5.43
CA ARG A 49 1.93 -4.97 -4.89
C ARG A 49 1.72 -5.04 -3.38
N LEU A 50 2.22 -4.07 -2.60
CA LEU A 50 1.98 -4.00 -1.16
C LEU A 50 0.49 -3.90 -0.82
N VAL A 51 -0.26 -3.03 -1.52
CA VAL A 51 -1.72 -2.89 -1.34
C VAL A 51 -2.44 -4.22 -1.58
N ALA A 52 -2.05 -4.96 -2.62
CA ALA A 52 -2.63 -6.26 -2.93
C ALA A 52 -2.20 -7.37 -1.94
N ALA A 53 -0.96 -7.32 -1.43
CA ALA A 53 -0.41 -8.33 -0.53
C ALA A 53 -0.98 -8.23 0.88
N LEU A 54 -1.24 -7.01 1.36
CA LEU A 54 -1.53 -6.74 2.77
C LEU A 54 -2.69 -7.58 3.36
N PRO A 55 -3.84 -7.77 2.68
CA PRO A 55 -4.89 -8.65 3.19
C PRO A 55 -4.48 -10.11 3.36
N PHE A 56 -3.58 -10.62 2.51
CA PHE A 56 -3.08 -11.99 2.58
C PHE A 56 -2.06 -12.14 3.70
N LEU A 57 -1.10 -11.22 3.78
CA LEU A 57 -0.07 -11.21 4.82
C LEU A 57 -0.69 -11.10 6.22
N ALA A 58 -1.77 -10.34 6.36
CA ALA A 58 -2.49 -10.22 7.62
C ALA A 58 -3.42 -11.42 7.91
N GLY A 59 -3.68 -12.32 6.96
CA GLY A 59 -4.64 -13.42 7.15
C GLY A 59 -6.09 -12.94 7.28
N CYS A 60 -6.51 -11.96 6.48
CA CYS A 60 -7.89 -11.48 6.44
C CYS A 60 -8.85 -12.54 5.89
N GLU A 61 -10.11 -12.53 6.34
CA GLU A 61 -11.12 -13.55 5.98
C GLU A 61 -11.42 -13.61 4.46
N ASP A 62 -11.50 -12.45 3.82
CA ASP A 62 -11.79 -12.29 2.39
C ASP A 62 -10.58 -11.67 1.65
N ALA A 63 -9.36 -12.16 1.91
CA ALA A 63 -8.12 -11.55 1.46
C ALA A 63 -8.09 -11.19 -0.03
N GLY A 64 -8.46 -12.12 -0.92
CA GLY A 64 -8.45 -11.87 -2.37
C GLY A 64 -9.44 -10.80 -2.84
N ARG A 65 -10.67 -10.80 -2.30
CA ARG A 65 -11.66 -9.76 -2.62
C ARG A 65 -11.21 -8.39 -2.11
N THR A 66 -10.65 -8.37 -0.90
CA THR A 66 -10.10 -7.17 -0.27
C THR A 66 -8.94 -6.62 -1.09
N ALA A 67 -8.00 -7.47 -1.51
CA ALA A 67 -6.85 -7.10 -2.33
C ALA A 67 -7.26 -6.44 -3.65
N VAL A 68 -8.19 -7.07 -4.38
CA VAL A 68 -8.74 -6.54 -5.63
C VAL A 68 -9.44 -5.19 -5.43
N ALA A 69 -10.28 -5.06 -4.40
CA ALA A 69 -11.00 -3.83 -4.12
C ALA A 69 -10.05 -2.67 -3.71
N HIS A 70 -9.09 -2.96 -2.84
CA HIS A 70 -8.10 -1.98 -2.38
C HIS A 70 -7.17 -1.56 -3.51
N LEU A 71 -6.67 -2.51 -4.32
CA LEU A 71 -5.83 -2.20 -5.47
C LEU A 71 -6.59 -1.39 -6.52
N GLY A 72 -7.86 -1.70 -6.79
CA GLY A 72 -8.70 -0.91 -7.67
C GLY A 72 -8.88 0.53 -7.15
N THR A 73 -9.07 0.70 -5.85
CA THR A 73 -9.14 2.03 -5.22
C THR A 73 -7.83 2.79 -5.35
N TYR A 74 -6.69 2.11 -5.12
CA TYR A 74 -5.37 2.69 -5.34
C TYR A 74 -5.19 3.15 -6.79
N LEU A 75 -5.57 2.33 -7.79
CA LEU A 75 -5.50 2.72 -9.20
C LEU A 75 -6.35 3.95 -9.51
N LEU A 76 -7.57 4.02 -8.97
CA LEU A 76 -8.41 5.23 -9.08
C LEU A 76 -7.73 6.45 -8.44
N SER A 77 -6.96 6.26 -7.37
CA SER A 77 -6.28 7.37 -6.67
C SER A 77 -5.08 7.95 -7.42
N VAL A 78 -4.46 7.20 -8.34
CA VAL A 78 -3.24 7.62 -9.05
C VAL A 78 -3.43 7.91 -10.53
N ARG A 79 -4.62 7.63 -11.09
CA ARG A 79 -4.93 7.82 -12.51
C ARG A 79 -5.87 8.99 -12.78
N GLU A 80 -6.72 8.91 -13.80
CA GLU A 80 -7.56 10.00 -14.31
C GLU A 80 -8.55 10.54 -13.25
N THR A 81 -8.86 9.73 -12.23
CA THR A 81 -9.71 10.11 -11.09
C THR A 81 -8.94 10.69 -9.90
N LYS A 82 -7.61 10.84 -9.97
CA LYS A 82 -6.70 11.32 -8.89
C LYS A 82 -7.21 12.56 -8.16
N ARG A 83 -7.83 13.51 -8.89
CA ARG A 83 -8.36 14.75 -8.28
C ARG A 83 -9.35 14.52 -7.14
N TRP A 84 -10.10 13.41 -7.17
CA TRP A 84 -11.08 13.05 -6.13
C TRP A 84 -10.46 12.40 -4.90
N PHE A 85 -9.20 11.98 -5.03
CA PHE A 85 -8.43 11.39 -3.96
C PHE A 85 -7.43 12.36 -3.37
N CYS A 86 -7.15 13.51 -4.00
CA CYS A 86 -6.26 14.55 -3.47
C CYS A 86 -6.62 14.91 -2.03
N ALA A 87 -5.60 15.25 -1.24
CA ALA A 87 -5.79 15.65 0.14
C ALA A 87 -6.73 16.86 0.25
N THR A 88 -7.50 16.86 1.32
CA THR A 88 -8.38 17.94 1.74
C THR A 88 -8.14 18.26 3.22
N PRO A 89 -8.51 19.46 3.71
CA PRO A 89 -8.39 19.78 5.14
C PRO A 89 -9.14 18.79 6.06
N GLU A 90 -10.20 18.17 5.57
CA GLU A 90 -10.94 17.14 6.30
C GLU A 90 -10.11 15.87 6.56
N ASP A 91 -9.08 15.63 5.76
CA ASP A 91 -8.17 14.49 5.93
C ASP A 91 -7.10 14.71 7.03
N SER A 92 -7.00 15.93 7.58
CA SER A 92 -5.93 16.30 8.53
C SER A 92 -6.08 15.67 9.93
N SER A 93 -7.17 14.96 10.20
CA SER A 93 -7.39 14.29 11.50
C SER A 93 -6.39 13.17 11.79
N SER A 94 -5.83 12.55 10.74
CA SER A 94 -4.82 11.50 10.83
C SER A 94 -4.14 11.31 9.48
N ILE A 95 -2.83 11.03 9.47
CA ILE A 95 -2.11 10.68 8.23
C ILE A 95 -2.72 9.44 7.54
N MET A 96 -3.47 8.61 8.27
CA MET A 96 -4.14 7.43 7.72
C MET A 96 -5.47 7.74 7.03
N GLU A 97 -6.06 8.92 7.24
CA GLU A 97 -7.44 9.21 6.84
C GLU A 97 -7.65 9.11 5.33
N ARG A 98 -6.71 9.62 4.52
CA ARG A 98 -6.77 9.46 3.06
C ARG A 98 -6.73 8.03 2.57
N LEU A 99 -6.16 7.14 3.37
CA LEU A 99 -6.06 5.73 3.01
C LEU A 99 -7.35 4.97 3.33
N ARG A 100 -8.30 5.55 4.09
CA ARG A 100 -9.49 4.84 4.63
C ARG A 100 -10.32 4.13 3.57
N LEU A 101 -10.42 4.69 2.36
CA LEU A 101 -11.24 4.15 1.28
C LEU A 101 -10.64 2.89 0.67
N GLY A 102 -9.33 2.68 0.82
CA GLY A 102 -8.60 1.50 0.35
C GLY A 102 -8.02 0.67 1.48
N SER A 103 -8.55 0.78 2.71
CA SER A 103 -7.99 0.13 3.90
C SER A 103 -9.03 -0.49 4.84
N SER A 104 -10.17 -0.90 4.30
CA SER A 104 -11.19 -1.65 5.08
C SER A 104 -10.86 -3.14 5.10
N PHE A 105 -10.42 -3.67 6.25
CA PHE A 105 -10.07 -5.08 6.42
C PHE A 105 -11.10 -5.83 7.27
N LYS A 106 -11.42 -7.06 6.88
CA LYS A 106 -12.23 -7.98 7.69
C LYS A 106 -11.35 -9.06 8.31
N GLY A 107 -11.22 -8.99 9.64
CA GLY A 107 -10.30 -9.85 10.40
C GLY A 107 -8.83 -9.46 10.18
N GLY A 108 -7.94 -10.43 10.34
CA GLY A 108 -6.49 -10.28 10.15
C GLY A 108 -5.71 -9.82 11.39
N ASP A 109 -4.39 -10.01 11.33
CA ASP A 109 -3.42 -9.54 12.32
C ASP A 109 -3.29 -8.02 12.24
N LYS A 110 -3.75 -7.34 13.30
CA LYS A 110 -3.76 -5.88 13.39
C LYS A 110 -2.36 -5.28 13.34
N ASP A 111 -1.34 -5.95 13.85
CA ASP A 111 0.03 -5.43 13.85
C ASP A 111 0.63 -5.51 12.44
N ILE A 112 0.31 -6.55 11.67
CA ILE A 112 0.70 -6.66 10.25
C ILE A 112 -0.02 -5.61 9.41
N LEU A 113 -1.34 -5.44 9.62
CA LEU A 113 -2.11 -4.38 8.96
C LEU A 113 -1.52 -3.00 9.26
N GLN A 114 -1.25 -2.70 10.54
CA GLN A 114 -0.67 -1.43 10.95
C GLN A 114 0.69 -1.19 10.29
N ARG A 115 1.58 -2.20 10.25
CA ARG A 115 2.87 -2.10 9.56
C ARG A 115 2.69 -1.72 8.09
N GLY A 116 1.85 -2.47 7.36
CA GLY A 116 1.62 -2.23 5.94
C GLY A 116 1.01 -0.86 5.67
N MET A 117 0.03 -0.46 6.47
CA MET A 117 -0.58 0.88 6.37
C MET A 117 0.43 1.99 6.66
N SER A 118 1.34 1.78 7.62
CA SER A 118 2.41 2.75 7.89
C SER A 118 3.40 2.89 6.74
N LEU A 119 3.72 1.83 6.00
CA LEU A 119 4.53 1.93 4.77
C LEU A 119 3.81 2.74 3.69
N LEU A 120 2.49 2.54 3.51
CA LEU A 120 1.69 3.35 2.58
C LEU A 120 1.67 4.83 2.98
N ALA A 121 1.45 5.12 4.26
CA ALA A 121 1.45 6.48 4.79
C ALA A 121 2.83 7.15 4.70
N LEU A 122 3.92 6.39 4.91
CA LEU A 122 5.30 6.88 4.79
C LEU A 122 5.61 7.34 3.36
N ASN A 123 5.14 6.59 2.36
CA ASN A 123 5.28 7.02 0.98
C ASN A 123 4.45 8.30 0.72
N MET A 124 3.23 8.36 1.25
CA MET A 124 2.33 9.50 1.07
C MET A 124 2.86 10.80 1.70
N ILE A 125 3.41 10.76 2.93
CA ILE A 125 3.97 11.94 3.58
C ILE A 125 5.25 12.42 2.88
N SER A 126 6.02 11.48 2.30
CA SER A 126 7.19 11.79 1.48
C SER A 126 6.81 12.47 0.17
N ASP A 127 5.71 12.05 -0.45
CA ASP A 127 5.14 12.73 -1.62
C ASP A 127 4.70 14.16 -1.32
N TYR A 128 4.02 14.38 -0.19
CA TYR A 128 3.66 15.75 0.22
C TYR A 128 4.90 16.63 0.38
N LYS A 129 5.98 16.08 0.91
CA LYS A 129 7.23 16.82 1.09
C LYS A 129 7.87 17.17 -0.25
N ARG A 130 7.90 16.21 -1.18
CA ARG A 130 8.43 16.40 -2.54
C ARG A 130 7.64 17.45 -3.31
N ASP A 131 6.32 17.37 -3.26
CA ASP A 131 5.41 18.16 -4.10
C ASP A 131 5.07 19.53 -3.47
N LEU A 132 5.63 19.84 -2.30
CA LEU A 132 5.29 21.02 -1.49
C LEU A 132 5.33 22.35 -2.26
N SER A 133 6.39 22.57 -3.04
CA SER A 133 6.59 23.82 -3.78
C SER A 133 5.67 23.92 -5.01
N GLU A 134 5.46 22.81 -5.70
CA GLU A 134 4.57 22.73 -6.86
C GLU A 134 3.12 22.92 -6.44
N ASP A 135 2.69 22.23 -5.38
CA ASP A 135 1.33 22.36 -4.84
C ASP A 135 1.04 23.81 -4.43
N ALA A 136 1.99 24.48 -3.77
CA ALA A 136 1.85 25.89 -3.43
C ALA A 136 1.72 26.80 -4.66
N ALA A 137 2.52 26.56 -5.71
CA ALA A 137 2.45 27.33 -6.95
C ALA A 137 1.11 27.13 -7.71
N LEU A 138 0.53 25.94 -7.59
CA LEU A 138 -0.76 25.58 -8.22
C LEU A 138 -1.98 25.90 -7.34
N GLY A 139 -1.78 26.40 -6.12
CA GLY A 139 -2.87 26.62 -5.16
C GLY A 139 -3.56 25.32 -4.71
N LYS A 140 -2.87 24.19 -4.84
CA LYS A 140 -3.35 22.88 -4.40
C LYS A 140 -3.06 22.72 -2.91
N TYR A 141 -4.03 22.17 -2.18
CA TYR A 141 -3.87 21.90 -0.76
C TYR A 141 -2.84 20.78 -0.53
N ASN A 142 -1.90 21.03 0.37
CA ASN A 142 -0.86 20.11 0.81
C ASN A 142 -0.80 20.14 2.34
N PRO A 143 -1.01 19.01 3.04
CA PRO A 143 -1.07 18.98 4.51
C PRO A 143 0.19 19.48 5.21
N LEU A 144 1.38 19.26 4.63
CA LEU A 144 2.62 19.79 5.18
C LEU A 144 2.72 21.31 5.01
N GLY A 145 2.28 21.83 3.86
CA GLY A 145 2.25 23.27 3.60
C GLY A 145 1.24 24.02 4.48
N ALA A 146 0.15 23.35 4.85
CA ALA A 146 -0.86 23.86 5.78
C ALA A 146 -0.43 23.75 7.26
N GLY A 147 0.61 22.98 7.58
CA GLY A 147 1.06 22.74 8.95
C GLY A 147 0.22 21.72 9.71
N ASP A 148 -0.63 20.95 9.02
CA ASP A 148 -1.49 19.93 9.62
C ASP A 148 -0.69 18.69 10.06
N PHE A 149 0.41 18.41 9.36
CA PHE A 149 1.40 17.43 9.78
C PHE A 149 2.78 18.07 9.83
N LYS A 150 3.62 17.56 10.75
CA LYS A 150 5.04 17.90 10.81
C LYS A 150 5.82 16.73 10.25
N PHE A 151 6.53 16.96 9.16
CA PHE A 151 7.15 15.90 8.37
C PHE A 151 8.01 14.96 9.21
N GLU A 152 8.96 15.51 9.98
CA GLU A 152 9.94 14.73 10.74
C GLU A 152 9.27 13.92 11.87
N GLU A 153 8.34 14.53 12.62
CA GLU A 153 7.60 13.85 13.70
C GLU A 153 6.72 12.72 13.12
N THR A 154 6.02 12.97 12.00
CA THR A 154 5.17 11.96 11.36
C THR A 154 5.99 10.80 10.77
N VAL A 155 7.16 11.07 10.18
CA VAL A 155 8.05 10.01 9.68
C VAL A 155 8.54 9.13 10.83
N GLU A 156 9.01 9.73 11.93
CA GLU A 156 9.50 8.97 13.09
C GLU A 156 8.42 8.04 13.67
N GLU A 157 7.19 8.54 13.81
CA GLU A 157 6.05 7.74 14.28
C GLU A 157 5.74 6.55 13.36
N LEU A 158 5.78 6.78 12.04
CA LEU A 158 5.52 5.74 11.04
C LEU A 158 6.63 4.69 11.01
N GLU A 159 7.90 5.11 11.05
CA GLU A 159 9.06 4.22 11.11
C GLU A 159 9.04 3.37 12.38
N TRP A 160 8.68 3.96 13.53
CA TRP A 160 8.51 3.22 14.77
C TRP A 160 7.40 2.17 14.67
N ALA A 161 6.24 2.54 14.10
CA ALA A 161 5.13 1.62 13.89
C ALA A 161 5.50 0.47 12.94
N ILE A 162 6.31 0.74 11.91
CA ILE A 162 6.85 -0.28 11.03
C ILE A 162 7.77 -1.21 11.84
N ALA A 163 8.79 -0.67 12.51
CA ALA A 163 9.79 -1.45 13.23
C ALA A 163 9.21 -2.35 14.34
N LYS A 164 8.07 -1.97 14.93
CA LYS A 164 7.40 -2.71 16.01
C LYS A 164 7.03 -4.16 15.64
N ARG A 165 6.73 -4.44 14.37
CA ARG A 165 6.33 -5.77 13.89
C ARG A 165 7.15 -6.15 12.66
N PRO A 166 8.23 -6.95 12.77
CA PRO A 166 8.95 -7.45 11.61
C PRO A 166 8.07 -8.35 10.73
N CYS A 167 8.28 -8.31 9.42
CA CYS A 167 7.59 -9.16 8.45
C CYS A 167 8.45 -9.30 7.18
N ASP A 168 9.19 -10.40 7.08
CA ASP A 168 10.16 -10.64 6.01
C ASP A 168 9.47 -10.65 4.63
N GLU A 169 8.28 -11.24 4.51
CA GLU A 169 7.53 -11.27 3.26
C GLU A 169 7.07 -9.89 2.81
N MET A 170 6.82 -8.97 3.74
CA MET A 170 6.51 -7.57 3.42
C MET A 170 7.78 -6.82 3.01
N ASP A 171 8.91 -7.11 3.67
CA ASP A 171 10.21 -6.49 3.38
C ASP A 171 10.77 -6.91 2.02
N GLU A 172 10.48 -8.12 1.56
CA GLU A 172 10.72 -8.55 0.18
C GLU A 172 9.97 -7.69 -0.84
N ILE A 173 8.79 -7.17 -0.48
CA ILE A 173 8.04 -6.24 -1.33
C ILE A 173 8.62 -4.84 -1.19
N ILE A 174 8.74 -4.31 0.03
CA ILE A 174 9.18 -2.93 0.29
C ILE A 174 9.58 -2.69 1.74
N THR A 175 10.63 -1.90 1.94
CA THR A 175 11.13 -1.47 3.25
C THR A 175 10.99 0.04 3.45
N ALA A 176 11.02 0.50 4.71
CA ALA A 176 10.90 1.92 5.05
C ALA A 176 12.02 2.78 4.43
N GLY A 177 13.25 2.25 4.36
CA GLY A 177 14.42 2.96 3.83
C GLY A 177 14.40 3.20 2.33
N GLU A 178 13.40 2.71 1.61
CA GLU A 178 13.26 2.85 0.16
C GLU A 178 12.30 3.97 -0.24
N MET A 179 11.74 4.72 0.72
CA MET A 179 10.77 5.79 0.47
C MET A 179 11.44 7.16 0.19
N PRO A 180 10.81 8.05 -0.62
CA PRO A 180 9.62 7.81 -1.44
C PRO A 180 9.94 6.96 -2.67
N LEU A 181 9.00 6.09 -3.04
CA LEU A 181 8.97 5.48 -4.36
C LEU A 181 8.24 6.38 -5.36
N SER A 182 8.82 6.54 -6.55
CA SER A 182 8.12 7.18 -7.67
C SER A 182 6.84 6.42 -7.99
N TYR A 183 5.70 7.10 -7.93
CA TYR A 183 4.46 6.58 -8.52
C TYR A 183 4.51 6.70 -10.02
N TRP A 184 3.94 5.70 -10.70
CA TRP A 184 3.43 5.76 -12.07
C TRP A 184 4.17 6.76 -12.97
N VAL A 185 5.26 6.31 -13.62
CA VAL A 185 6.04 7.18 -14.51
C VAL A 185 5.09 7.70 -15.59
N GLU A 186 4.87 9.01 -15.62
CA GLU A 186 4.14 9.66 -16.70
C GLU A 186 4.81 9.28 -18.02
N GLY A 187 4.02 8.70 -18.93
CA GLY A 187 4.37 8.61 -20.34
C GLY A 187 4.07 9.93 -21.03
#